data_AF-A0A377LRI9-F1
#
_entry.id   AF-A0A377LRI9-F1
#
_cell.length_a   1.000
_cell.length_b   1.000
_cell.length_c   1.000
_cell.angle_alpha   90.00
_cell.angle_beta   90.00
_cell.angle_gamma   90.00
#
_symmetry.space_group_name_H-M   'P 1'
#
loop_
_entity.id
_entity.type
_entity.pdbx_description
1 polymer ?
#
loop_
_entity_poly.entity_id
_entity_poly.type
_entity_poly.pdbx_seq_one_letter_code
_entity_poly.pdbx_strand_id
1 'polypeptide(L)'
;MQEGTEARKTMRFADGSELEVDFIVFSTGIRPRDKLATQCGLAVAQRGGIMVNDTCQTSDPDIYAIGECASWNNRVYGLVAPGYKMAQVAVDHILGNENAFEGADLSAKLKLLGVDVGGIGDAHGRTPGARSYVYLDESKEIYKRLIVSQDNKTLLGAVLVGDTSDYGNLLQLVLNAIELPENPDALILPAHASSGKPSIGVDKLPDSAQICSCFDVTKGMLISAINKGCHTVAALKAETKAGTGCGGCIPLVTQVLNAELAKQGIEVNNNLCEHFAYSRQELYHLIRVEGIKSFDELLAKHGQGYGCEVCKPTVGSLLASCWNEYILKPEHTPLQDTNDNFLANIQKDGTYSVIPRSAGGEITPEGLVAVGRIAREFNLYTKITGSQRIGLFGAQKDDLPEIWRQLIEAGFETGHAYAKALRMAKTCVGSTWVPLRRGRQRGLRRRAGKPLQRHPYPAQNEVRRLRLYA
;
A
#
# COMPACT_ATOMS: atom_id res chain seq x y z
N MET A 1 -28.36 22.11 20.48
CA MET A 1 -27.91 21.04 19.56
C MET A 1 -28.94 19.93 19.68
N GLN A 2 -29.35 19.30 18.58
CA GLN A 2 -30.34 18.20 18.64
C GLN A 2 -29.65 17.00 19.29
N GLU A 3 -29.86 16.83 20.59
CA GLU A 3 -29.38 15.70 21.39
C GLU A 3 -30.40 14.57 21.29
N GLY A 4 -29.92 13.34 21.07
CA GLY A 4 -30.76 12.14 21.11
C GLY A 4 -30.98 11.67 22.55
N THR A 5 -31.93 10.76 22.73
CA THR A 5 -32.24 10.13 24.02
C THR A 5 -31.23 9.06 24.41
N GLU A 6 -30.72 8.29 23.45
CA GLU A 6 -29.73 7.22 23.61
C GLU A 6 -28.38 7.55 22.96
N ALA A 7 -28.36 8.47 21.99
CA ALA A 7 -27.13 8.95 21.34
C ALA A 7 -26.95 10.47 21.44
N ARG A 8 -25.72 10.94 21.22
CA ARG A 8 -25.37 12.37 21.35
C ARG A 8 -26.05 13.31 20.36
N LYS A 9 -26.52 12.79 19.21
CA LYS A 9 -27.13 13.60 18.16
C LYS A 9 -28.29 12.86 17.54
N THR A 10 -29.19 13.63 16.94
CA THR A 10 -30.24 13.10 16.06
C THR A 10 -30.02 13.60 14.63
N MET A 11 -30.05 12.69 13.66
CA MET A 11 -30.03 13.00 12.23
C MET A 11 -31.47 12.97 11.71
N ARG A 12 -31.95 14.09 11.17
CA ARG A 12 -33.27 14.21 10.56
C ARG A 12 -33.17 14.05 9.05
N PHE A 13 -33.97 13.17 8.49
CA PHE A 13 -34.07 12.97 7.05
C PHE A 13 -35.14 13.89 6.45
N ALA A 14 -35.09 14.08 5.13
CA ALA A 14 -36.02 14.95 4.42
C ALA A 14 -37.48 14.45 4.45
N ASP A 15 -37.68 13.14 4.67
CA ASP A 15 -38.99 12.51 4.84
C ASP A 15 -39.57 12.69 6.26
N GLY A 16 -38.85 13.39 7.15
CA GLY A 16 -39.25 13.63 8.53
C GLY A 16 -38.86 12.51 9.51
N SER A 17 -38.28 11.41 9.03
CA SER A 17 -37.76 10.36 9.91
C SER A 17 -36.50 10.83 10.64
N GLU A 18 -36.21 10.21 11.79
CA GLU A 18 -35.08 10.55 12.65
C GLU A 18 -34.24 9.31 12.96
N LEU A 19 -32.92 9.49 13.04
CA LEU A 19 -31.97 8.46 13.47
C LEU A 19 -31.03 9.04 14.53
N GLU A 20 -31.02 8.44 15.71
CA GLU A 20 -30.05 8.78 16.74
C GLU A 20 -28.65 8.26 16.38
N VAL A 21 -27.64 9.12 16.49
CA VAL A 21 -26.26 8.84 16.07
C VAL A 21 -25.23 9.50 16.98
N ASP A 22 -24.15 8.80 17.28
CA ASP A 22 -23.01 9.39 17.99
C ASP A 22 -22.07 10.18 17.08
N PHE A 23 -22.04 9.82 15.80
CA PHE A 23 -21.08 10.35 14.84
C PHE A 23 -21.64 10.28 13.42
N ILE A 24 -21.41 11.34 12.64
CA ILE A 24 -21.77 11.42 11.22
C ILE A 24 -20.49 11.62 10.41
N VAL A 25 -20.28 10.79 9.40
CA VAL A 25 -19.24 10.97 8.38
C VAL A 25 -19.90 11.57 7.14
N PHE A 26 -19.45 12.75 6.72
CA PHE A 26 -19.83 13.32 5.43
C PHE A 26 -18.79 12.91 4.38
N SER A 27 -19.26 12.25 3.31
CA SER A 27 -18.46 11.85 2.15
C SER A 27 -19.22 12.17 0.86
N THR A 28 -19.62 13.43 0.71
CA THR A 28 -20.50 13.93 -0.36
C THR A 28 -19.72 14.66 -1.46
N GLY A 29 -18.46 14.27 -1.68
CA GLY A 29 -17.54 14.93 -2.61
C GLY A 29 -16.79 16.12 -2.01
N ILE A 30 -15.87 16.67 -2.79
CA ILE A 30 -15.06 17.85 -2.45
C ILE A 30 -15.40 19.01 -3.40
N ARG A 31 -15.04 20.23 -3.00
CA ARG A 31 -15.11 21.43 -3.84
C ARG A 31 -13.72 22.07 -3.92
N PRO A 32 -13.35 22.64 -5.08
CA PRO A 32 -12.13 23.42 -5.21
C PRO A 32 -12.07 24.54 -4.17
N ARG A 33 -10.88 24.83 -3.66
CA ARG A 33 -10.63 25.96 -2.75
C ARG A 33 -10.21 27.20 -3.54
N ASP A 34 -11.18 27.84 -4.17
CA ASP A 34 -10.99 28.99 -5.07
C ASP A 34 -11.23 30.35 -4.41
N LYS A 35 -11.62 30.38 -3.13
CA LYS A 35 -11.94 31.62 -2.39
C LYS A 35 -10.85 32.70 -2.50
N LEU A 36 -9.58 32.33 -2.40
CA LEU A 36 -8.46 33.28 -2.51
C LEU A 36 -8.41 33.88 -3.93
N ALA A 37 -8.54 33.04 -4.96
CA ALA A 37 -8.56 33.48 -6.35
C ALA A 37 -9.70 34.46 -6.61
N THR A 38 -10.91 34.16 -6.13
CA THR A 38 -12.05 35.09 -6.22
C THR A 38 -11.78 36.43 -5.54
N GLN A 39 -11.20 36.41 -4.33
CA GLN A 39 -10.88 37.63 -3.58
C GLN A 39 -9.78 38.48 -4.25
N CYS A 40 -8.89 37.84 -5.00
CA CYS A 40 -7.82 38.49 -5.75
C CYS A 40 -8.22 38.86 -7.19
N GLY A 41 -9.47 38.62 -7.61
CA GLY A 41 -9.94 38.94 -8.96
C GLY A 41 -9.44 37.98 -10.05
N LEU A 42 -8.89 36.82 -9.70
CA LEU A 42 -8.52 35.79 -10.66
C LEU A 42 -9.76 35.11 -11.24
N ALA A 43 -9.66 34.67 -12.49
CA ALA A 43 -10.73 33.93 -13.15
C ALA A 43 -11.02 32.60 -12.44
N VAL A 44 -12.31 32.32 -12.21
CA VAL A 44 -12.81 31.08 -11.56
C VAL A 44 -13.88 30.47 -12.47
N ALA A 45 -13.84 29.14 -12.63
CA ALA A 45 -14.75 28.43 -13.51
C ALA A 45 -16.18 28.41 -12.95
N GLN A 46 -17.18 28.23 -13.82
CA GLN A 46 -18.59 28.26 -13.45
C GLN A 46 -18.98 27.26 -12.34
N ARG A 47 -18.29 26.11 -12.28
CA ARG A 47 -18.51 25.05 -11.28
C ARG A 47 -17.51 25.10 -10.12
N GLY A 48 -16.76 26.20 -10.00
CA GLY A 48 -15.67 26.37 -9.06
C GLY A 48 -14.32 25.90 -9.60
N GLY A 49 -13.25 26.35 -8.94
CA GLY A 49 -11.86 26.10 -9.31
C GLY A 49 -11.24 27.26 -10.08
N ILE A 50 -9.96 27.50 -9.80
CA ILE A 50 -9.15 28.57 -10.39
C ILE A 50 -8.93 28.22 -11.86
N MET A 51 -9.35 29.09 -12.78
CA MET A 51 -9.18 28.81 -14.20
C MET A 51 -7.70 28.82 -14.57
N VAL A 52 -7.28 27.81 -15.32
CA VAL A 52 -5.92 27.73 -15.85
C VAL A 52 -5.90 27.41 -17.33
N ASN A 53 -4.87 27.90 -18.02
CA ASN A 53 -4.55 27.52 -19.40
C ASN A 53 -3.76 26.20 -19.46
N ASP A 54 -3.30 25.83 -20.65
CA ASP A 54 -2.55 24.59 -20.90
C ASP A 54 -1.19 24.55 -20.19
N THR A 55 -0.64 25.70 -19.76
CA THR A 55 0.62 25.79 -19.01
C THR A 55 0.39 25.92 -17.50
N CYS A 56 -0.86 25.71 -17.04
CA CYS A 56 -1.30 25.84 -15.66
C CYS A 56 -1.21 27.27 -15.08
N GLN A 57 -1.06 28.30 -15.94
CA GLN A 57 -1.15 29.70 -15.55
C GLN A 57 -2.59 30.14 -15.36
N THR A 58 -2.81 31.01 -14.39
CA THR A 58 -4.12 31.64 -14.15
C THR A 58 -4.36 32.83 -15.09
N SER A 59 -5.38 33.64 -14.82
CA SER A 59 -5.59 34.91 -15.53
C SER A 59 -4.49 35.96 -15.28
N ASP A 60 -3.70 35.77 -14.22
CA ASP A 60 -2.48 36.55 -13.96
C ASP A 60 -1.27 35.73 -14.43
N PRO A 61 -0.38 36.29 -15.28
CA PRO A 61 0.73 35.54 -15.89
C PRO A 61 1.78 35.06 -14.87
N ASP A 62 1.87 35.70 -13.70
CA ASP A 62 2.84 35.37 -12.65
C ASP A 62 2.27 34.37 -11.62
N ILE A 63 1.00 33.99 -11.75
CA ILE A 63 0.29 33.11 -10.82
C ILE A 63 -0.12 31.81 -11.51
N TYR A 64 0.23 30.69 -10.88
CA TYR A 64 -0.12 29.35 -11.31
C TYR A 64 -1.09 28.69 -10.34
N ALA A 65 -1.92 27.78 -10.84
CA ALA A 65 -2.72 26.88 -10.02
C ALA A 65 -2.61 25.44 -10.54
N ILE A 66 -2.45 24.48 -9.63
CA ILE A 66 -2.27 23.07 -9.96
C ILE A 66 -3.09 22.19 -9.01
N GLY A 67 -3.38 20.96 -9.44
CA GLY A 67 -4.11 19.98 -8.64
C GLY A 67 -5.61 20.27 -8.52
N GLU A 68 -6.21 19.86 -7.41
CA GLU A 68 -7.68 19.83 -7.26
C GLU A 68 -8.34 21.23 -7.18
N CYS A 69 -7.55 22.29 -6.96
CA CYS A 69 -8.07 23.66 -6.99
C CYS A 69 -8.10 24.25 -8.41
N ALA A 70 -7.37 23.67 -9.36
CA ALA A 70 -7.27 24.17 -10.72
C ALA A 70 -8.41 23.62 -11.59
N SER A 71 -8.92 24.48 -12.47
CA SER A 71 -9.96 24.17 -13.45
C SER A 71 -9.41 24.41 -14.85
N TRP A 72 -9.11 23.32 -15.54
CA TRP A 72 -8.66 23.33 -16.93
C TRP A 72 -9.85 23.00 -17.83
N ASN A 73 -10.14 23.84 -18.83
CA ASN A 73 -11.32 23.69 -19.70
C ASN A 73 -12.65 23.48 -18.93
N ASN A 74 -12.85 24.25 -17.86
CA ASN A 74 -14.00 24.14 -16.95
C ASN A 74 -14.15 22.76 -16.26
N ARG A 75 -13.06 22.00 -16.15
CA ARG A 75 -13.01 20.70 -15.49
C ARG A 75 -11.98 20.67 -14.37
N VAL A 76 -12.36 20.05 -13.27
CA VAL A 76 -11.50 19.81 -12.11
C VAL A 76 -11.17 18.34 -12.02
N TYR A 77 -9.92 18.02 -11.69
CA TYR A 77 -9.42 16.66 -11.63
C TYR A 77 -9.16 16.25 -10.18
N GLY A 78 -10.04 15.40 -9.63
CA GLY A 78 -9.94 14.88 -8.25
C GLY A 78 -9.03 13.66 -8.11
N LEU A 79 -7.89 13.65 -8.80
CA LEU A 79 -6.93 12.54 -8.81
C LEU A 79 -5.51 13.09 -8.62
N VAL A 80 -4.65 12.25 -8.03
CA VAL A 80 -3.25 12.66 -7.74
C VAL A 80 -2.40 12.80 -9.00
N ALA A 81 -2.58 11.93 -9.99
CA ALA A 81 -1.78 11.93 -11.22
C ALA A 81 -1.94 13.22 -12.05
N PRO A 82 -3.17 13.73 -12.30
CA PRO A 82 -3.36 15.04 -12.91
C PRO A 82 -2.67 16.17 -12.14
N GLY A 83 -2.70 16.13 -10.80
CA GLY A 83 -2.01 17.12 -9.98
C GLY A 83 -0.49 17.11 -10.18
N TYR A 84 0.13 15.94 -10.30
CA TYR A 84 1.55 15.83 -10.63
C TYR A 84 1.87 16.29 -12.05
N LYS A 85 1.03 15.98 -13.03
CA LYS A 85 1.22 16.46 -14.40
C LYS A 85 1.12 17.98 -14.48
N MET A 86 0.11 18.57 -13.82
CA MET A 86 -0.02 20.03 -13.71
C MET A 86 1.22 20.66 -13.05
N ALA A 87 1.77 20.03 -12.01
CA ALA A 87 3.00 20.51 -11.38
C ALA A 87 4.19 20.47 -12.35
N GLN A 88 4.35 19.39 -13.11
CA GLN A 88 5.42 19.24 -14.10
C GLN A 88 5.29 20.29 -15.22
N VAL A 89 4.08 20.46 -15.76
CA VAL A 89 3.77 21.45 -16.80
C VAL A 89 4.05 22.87 -16.32
N ALA A 90 3.63 23.23 -15.09
CA ALA A 90 3.91 24.54 -14.52
C ALA A 90 5.41 24.80 -14.38
N VAL A 91 6.17 23.81 -13.89
CA VAL A 91 7.64 23.91 -13.76
C VAL A 91 8.31 24.04 -15.12
N ASP A 92 7.90 23.23 -16.10
CA ASP A 92 8.45 23.28 -17.46
C ASP A 92 8.24 24.65 -18.08
N HIS A 93 7.03 25.22 -17.94
CA HIS A 93 6.78 26.57 -18.41
C HIS A 93 7.66 27.63 -17.71
N ILE A 94 7.83 27.54 -16.38
CA ILE A 94 8.71 28.45 -15.62
C ILE A 94 10.18 28.35 -16.09
N LEU A 95 10.62 27.16 -16.51
CA LEU A 95 11.97 26.92 -17.01
C LEU A 95 12.13 27.20 -18.53
N GLY A 96 11.05 27.53 -19.24
CA GLY A 96 11.05 27.75 -20.68
C GLY A 96 11.06 26.47 -21.53
N ASN A 97 10.70 25.33 -20.95
CA ASN A 97 10.52 24.07 -21.67
C ASN A 97 9.11 24.01 -22.30
N GLU A 98 9.00 23.36 -23.45
CA GLU A 98 7.71 23.10 -24.10
C GLU A 98 6.99 21.91 -23.45
N ASN A 99 5.89 22.18 -22.75
CA ASN A 99 5.00 21.16 -22.20
C ASN A 99 3.60 21.75 -22.01
N ALA A 100 2.56 20.92 -22.12
CA ALA A 100 1.17 21.33 -22.01
C ALA A 100 0.35 20.28 -21.23
N PHE A 101 -0.63 20.76 -20.47
CA PHE A 101 -1.64 19.93 -19.84
C PHE A 101 -2.81 19.75 -20.80
N GLU A 102 -2.99 18.53 -21.30
CA GLU A 102 -4.01 18.19 -22.31
C GLU A 102 -5.26 17.55 -21.69
N GLY A 103 -5.41 17.68 -20.36
CA GLY A 103 -6.37 16.93 -19.58
C GLY A 103 -5.79 15.64 -19.01
N ALA A 104 -6.67 14.81 -18.45
CA ALA A 104 -6.27 13.54 -17.87
C ALA A 104 -7.39 12.51 -17.90
N ASP A 105 -6.98 11.25 -17.95
CA ASP A 105 -7.87 10.11 -17.78
C ASP A 105 -8.41 10.06 -16.33
N LEU A 106 -9.70 9.78 -16.20
CA LEU A 106 -10.41 9.73 -14.92
C LEU A 106 -10.58 8.29 -14.41
N SER A 107 -9.92 7.32 -15.04
CA SER A 107 -9.95 5.93 -14.59
C SER A 107 -9.33 5.83 -13.19
N ALA A 108 -9.99 5.08 -12.32
CA ALA A 108 -9.56 4.92 -10.94
C ALA A 108 -9.72 3.49 -10.48
N LYS A 109 -8.71 3.00 -9.74
CA LYS A 109 -8.76 1.74 -9.02
C LYS A 109 -8.79 2.03 -7.52
N LEU A 110 -9.90 1.69 -6.87
CA LEU A 110 -10.13 1.93 -5.45
C LEU A 110 -9.70 0.72 -4.64
N LYS A 111 -8.98 0.98 -3.55
CA LYS A 111 -8.62 -0.04 -2.55
C LYS A 111 -9.61 0.05 -1.39
N LEU A 112 -10.78 -0.58 -1.54
CA LEU A 112 -11.75 -0.69 -0.45
C LEU A 112 -11.40 -1.92 0.40
N LEU A 113 -11.71 -1.87 1.70
CA LEU A 113 -11.52 -3.02 2.57
C LEU A 113 -12.51 -4.12 2.18
N GLY A 114 -12.01 -5.20 1.60
CA GLY A 114 -12.77 -6.41 1.30
C GLY A 114 -13.34 -6.49 -0.12
N VAL A 115 -13.28 -5.43 -0.92
CA VAL A 115 -13.74 -5.45 -2.32
C VAL A 115 -12.80 -4.62 -3.18
N ASP A 116 -12.26 -5.20 -4.25
CA ASP A 116 -11.52 -4.44 -5.26
C ASP A 116 -12.49 -3.82 -6.26
N VAL A 117 -12.34 -2.53 -6.55
CA VAL A 117 -13.19 -1.82 -7.51
C VAL A 117 -12.34 -1.02 -8.48
N GLY A 118 -12.66 -1.08 -9.78
CA GLY A 118 -12.01 -0.30 -10.82
C GLY A 118 -13.02 0.24 -11.82
N GLY A 119 -12.89 1.53 -12.16
CA GLY A 119 -13.59 2.17 -13.26
C GLY A 119 -12.60 2.65 -14.30
N ILE A 120 -12.92 2.47 -15.58
CA ILE A 120 -12.11 2.86 -16.73
C ILE A 120 -12.96 3.67 -17.71
N GLY A 121 -12.43 4.79 -18.19
CA GLY A 121 -13.02 5.57 -19.29
C GLY A 121 -14.50 5.91 -19.09
N ASP A 122 -15.30 5.72 -20.14
CA ASP A 122 -16.76 5.87 -20.10
C ASP A 122 -17.44 4.68 -19.41
N ALA A 123 -17.19 4.51 -18.12
CA ALA A 123 -17.72 3.44 -17.27
C ALA A 123 -19.26 3.41 -17.17
N HIS A 124 -19.94 4.48 -17.59
CA HIS A 124 -21.40 4.60 -17.55
C HIS A 124 -22.08 4.42 -18.91
N GLY A 125 -21.33 4.41 -20.01
CA GLY A 125 -21.87 4.23 -21.36
C GLY A 125 -22.65 5.47 -21.81
N ARG A 126 -22.09 6.65 -21.55
CA ARG A 126 -22.66 7.94 -21.98
C ARG A 126 -22.48 8.18 -23.48
N THR A 127 -21.51 7.51 -24.09
CA THR A 127 -21.25 7.58 -25.52
C THR A 127 -22.47 7.05 -26.30
N PRO A 128 -23.09 7.85 -27.17
CA PRO A 128 -24.25 7.42 -27.95
C PRO A 128 -23.96 6.17 -28.78
N GLY A 129 -24.89 5.21 -28.80
CA GLY A 129 -24.73 3.97 -29.56
C GLY A 129 -23.76 2.95 -28.95
N ALA A 130 -23.17 3.23 -27.78
CA ALA A 130 -22.32 2.29 -27.08
C ALA A 130 -23.09 1.02 -26.68
N ARG A 131 -22.40 -0.12 -26.75
CA ARG A 131 -22.91 -1.43 -26.34
C ARG A 131 -22.19 -1.88 -25.08
N SER A 132 -22.76 -2.82 -24.33
CA SER A 132 -22.11 -3.34 -23.14
C SER A 132 -22.22 -4.84 -22.95
N TYR A 133 -21.14 -5.44 -22.47
CA TYR A 133 -21.07 -6.83 -22.02
C TYR A 133 -21.01 -6.87 -20.50
N VAL A 134 -21.76 -7.78 -19.87
CA VAL A 134 -21.83 -7.90 -18.41
C VAL A 134 -21.54 -9.34 -18.00
N TYR A 135 -20.67 -9.51 -17.02
CA TYR A 135 -20.42 -10.76 -16.32
C TYR A 135 -20.74 -10.57 -14.84
N LEU A 136 -21.55 -11.46 -14.28
CA LEU A 136 -22.00 -11.46 -12.89
C LEU A 136 -21.86 -12.87 -12.32
N ASP A 137 -21.13 -13.00 -11.21
CA ASP A 137 -21.02 -14.22 -10.40
C ASP A 137 -21.34 -13.85 -8.96
N GLU A 138 -22.58 -14.06 -8.54
CA GLU A 138 -23.08 -13.72 -7.20
C GLU A 138 -22.41 -14.55 -6.11
N SER A 139 -22.01 -15.80 -6.41
CA SER A 139 -21.37 -16.69 -5.45
C SER A 139 -19.99 -16.20 -5.00
N LYS A 140 -19.30 -15.49 -5.89
CA LYS A 140 -17.98 -14.89 -5.66
C LYS A 140 -18.02 -13.38 -5.50
N GLU A 141 -19.22 -12.79 -5.54
CA GLU A 141 -19.44 -11.33 -5.48
C GLU A 141 -18.67 -10.57 -6.58
N ILE A 142 -18.58 -11.15 -7.79
CA ILE A 142 -17.88 -10.56 -8.93
C ILE A 142 -18.87 -9.90 -9.89
N TYR A 143 -18.60 -8.66 -10.26
CA TYR A 143 -19.31 -7.96 -11.33
C TYR A 143 -18.30 -7.29 -12.27
N LYS A 144 -18.42 -7.55 -13.56
CA LYS A 144 -17.62 -6.90 -14.60
C LYS A 144 -18.52 -6.41 -15.72
N ARG A 145 -18.25 -5.20 -16.21
CA ARG A 145 -18.95 -4.62 -17.36
C ARG A 145 -17.95 -3.98 -18.31
N LEU A 146 -18.02 -4.33 -19.59
CA LEU A 146 -17.33 -3.62 -20.66
C LEU A 146 -18.30 -2.72 -21.41
N ILE A 147 -17.81 -1.60 -21.89
CA ILE A 147 -18.56 -0.65 -22.71
C ILE A 147 -17.75 -0.45 -23.98
N VAL A 148 -18.34 -0.82 -25.11
CA VAL A 148 -17.69 -0.83 -26.42
C VAL A 148 -18.42 0.10 -27.39
N SER A 149 -17.71 0.51 -28.44
CA SER A 149 -18.29 1.28 -29.54
C SER A 149 -19.39 0.52 -30.27
N GLN A 150 -20.20 1.24 -31.05
CA GLN A 150 -21.33 0.67 -31.79
C GLN A 150 -20.91 -0.44 -32.77
N ASP A 151 -19.69 -0.37 -33.30
CA ASP A 151 -19.07 -1.35 -34.21
C ASP A 151 -18.31 -2.47 -33.49
N ASN A 152 -18.33 -2.51 -32.15
CA ASN A 152 -17.60 -3.45 -31.29
C ASN A 152 -16.07 -3.44 -31.42
N LYS A 153 -15.46 -2.44 -32.09
CA LYS A 153 -14.01 -2.42 -32.33
C LYS A 153 -13.20 -1.72 -31.25
N THR A 154 -13.80 -0.80 -30.51
CA THR A 154 -13.09 0.05 -29.53
C THR A 154 -13.68 -0.12 -28.15
N LEU A 155 -12.81 -0.26 -27.14
CA LEU A 155 -13.22 -0.23 -25.74
C LEU A 155 -13.35 1.24 -25.28
N LEU A 156 -14.53 1.63 -24.85
CA LEU A 156 -14.81 2.98 -24.36
C LEU A 156 -14.67 3.10 -22.84
N GLY A 157 -14.96 2.01 -22.13
CA GLY A 157 -14.86 1.98 -20.67
C GLY A 157 -15.12 0.61 -20.06
N ALA A 158 -14.87 0.49 -18.76
CA ALA A 158 -15.10 -0.73 -18.02
C ALA A 158 -15.41 -0.46 -16.54
N VAL A 159 -16.14 -1.38 -15.92
CA VAL A 159 -16.37 -1.46 -14.47
C VAL A 159 -15.98 -2.85 -14.00
N LEU A 160 -15.15 -2.94 -12.97
CA LEU A 160 -14.73 -4.20 -12.34
C LEU A 160 -14.98 -4.10 -10.83
N VAL A 161 -15.65 -5.09 -10.26
CA VAL A 161 -15.97 -5.22 -8.83
C VAL A 161 -15.68 -6.65 -8.39
N GLY A 162 -15.04 -6.80 -7.23
CA GLY A 162 -14.64 -8.09 -6.67
C GLY A 162 -13.33 -8.59 -7.26
N ASP A 163 -13.25 -8.74 -8.58
CA ASP A 163 -12.04 -9.12 -9.30
C ASP A 163 -11.58 -8.02 -10.28
N THR A 164 -10.42 -7.43 -9.99
CA THR A 164 -9.80 -6.35 -10.79
C THR A 164 -8.48 -6.76 -11.44
N SER A 165 -8.25 -8.07 -11.61
CA SER A 165 -7.06 -8.62 -12.27
C SER A 165 -6.90 -8.10 -13.70
N ASP A 166 -8.01 -8.00 -14.44
CA ASP A 166 -8.03 -7.56 -15.84
C ASP A 166 -7.88 -6.03 -16.01
N TYR A 167 -7.92 -5.24 -14.91
CA TYR A 167 -7.95 -3.77 -14.97
C TYR A 167 -6.80 -3.17 -15.77
N GLY A 168 -5.58 -3.67 -15.58
CA GLY A 168 -4.39 -3.14 -16.25
C GLY A 168 -4.45 -3.32 -17.77
N ASN A 169 -4.88 -4.49 -18.24
CA ASN A 169 -4.99 -4.80 -19.66
C ASN A 169 -6.11 -3.99 -20.33
N LEU A 170 -7.28 -3.94 -19.68
CA LEU A 170 -8.41 -3.13 -20.13
C LEU A 170 -8.09 -1.63 -20.18
N LEU A 171 -7.31 -1.12 -19.22
CA LEU A 171 -6.88 0.28 -19.23
C LEU A 171 -6.00 0.57 -20.46
N GLN A 172 -5.08 -0.33 -20.82
CA GLN A 172 -4.23 -0.14 -21.99
C GLN A 172 -5.01 -0.21 -23.31
N LEU A 173 -6.05 -1.03 -23.40
CA LEU A 173 -6.99 -1.04 -24.55
C LEU A 173 -7.61 0.33 -24.77
N VAL A 174 -8.12 0.95 -23.70
CA VAL A 174 -8.76 2.28 -23.78
C VAL A 174 -7.74 3.36 -24.09
N LEU A 175 -6.62 3.42 -23.35
CA LEU A 175 -5.65 4.51 -23.47
C LEU A 175 -4.93 4.54 -24.84
N ASN A 176 -4.69 3.38 -25.45
CA ASN A 176 -3.97 3.27 -26.71
C ASN A 176 -4.90 3.03 -27.92
N ALA A 177 -6.23 3.07 -27.72
CA ALA A 177 -7.23 2.78 -28.75
C ALA A 177 -6.93 1.48 -29.54
N ILE A 178 -6.52 0.44 -28.83
CA ILE A 178 -6.17 -0.85 -29.45
C ILE A 178 -7.47 -1.56 -29.88
N GLU A 179 -7.50 -2.04 -31.12
CA GLU A 179 -8.65 -2.76 -31.67
C GLU A 179 -8.96 -4.01 -30.84
N LEU A 180 -10.24 -4.19 -30.52
CA LEU A 180 -10.74 -5.31 -29.72
C LEU A 180 -10.69 -6.64 -30.48
N PRO A 181 -10.57 -7.77 -29.77
CA PRO A 181 -10.76 -9.08 -30.38
C PRO A 181 -12.19 -9.24 -30.91
N GLU A 182 -12.38 -10.18 -31.84
CA GLU A 182 -13.67 -10.48 -32.47
C GLU A 182 -14.80 -10.72 -31.44
N ASN A 183 -14.46 -11.31 -30.28
CA ASN A 183 -15.34 -11.51 -29.14
C ASN A 183 -14.84 -10.73 -27.91
N PRO A 184 -15.30 -9.49 -27.69
CA PRO A 184 -14.85 -8.64 -26.58
C PRO A 184 -15.21 -9.17 -25.18
N ASP A 185 -16.28 -9.95 -25.06
CA ASP A 185 -16.74 -10.55 -23.80
C ASP A 185 -15.70 -11.49 -23.18
N ALA A 186 -14.88 -12.15 -24.00
CA ALA A 186 -13.78 -13.00 -23.54
C ALA A 186 -12.77 -12.27 -22.63
N LEU A 187 -12.69 -10.94 -22.71
CA LEU A 187 -11.80 -10.12 -21.89
C LEU A 187 -12.21 -10.05 -20.42
N ILE A 188 -13.50 -10.27 -20.09
CA ILE A 188 -14.02 -10.23 -18.72
C ILE A 188 -14.39 -11.60 -18.16
N LEU A 189 -14.57 -12.61 -19.03
CA LEU A 189 -14.87 -13.97 -18.61
C LEU A 189 -13.71 -14.58 -17.80
N PRO A 190 -13.99 -15.52 -16.88
CA PRO A 190 -12.96 -16.22 -16.13
C PRO A 190 -12.13 -17.16 -17.03
N ALA A 191 -10.89 -17.44 -16.64
CA ALA A 191 -9.91 -18.16 -17.46
C ALA A 191 -10.29 -19.61 -17.84
N HIS A 192 -11.22 -20.24 -17.11
CA HIS A 192 -11.72 -21.58 -17.44
C HIS A 192 -12.88 -21.57 -18.45
N ALA A 193 -13.50 -20.40 -18.67
CA ALA A 193 -14.62 -20.23 -19.59
C ALA A 193 -14.18 -19.71 -20.98
N SER A 194 -12.90 -19.38 -21.13
CA SER A 194 -12.28 -19.00 -22.41
C SER A 194 -11.07 -19.90 -22.65
N SER A 195 -10.87 -20.36 -23.88
CA SER A 195 -9.70 -21.12 -24.33
C SER A 195 -8.44 -20.24 -24.38
N GLY A 196 -8.04 -19.74 -23.20
CA GLY A 196 -7.04 -18.69 -23.02
C GLY A 196 -7.68 -17.30 -23.09
N LYS A 197 -7.53 -16.50 -22.02
CA LYS A 197 -7.93 -15.09 -22.08
C LYS A 197 -7.04 -14.36 -23.10
N PRO A 198 -7.61 -13.55 -24.02
CA PRO A 198 -6.82 -12.67 -24.86
C PRO A 198 -6.07 -11.67 -23.98
N SER A 199 -4.78 -11.91 -23.74
CA SER A 199 -3.89 -10.93 -23.13
C SER A 199 -3.26 -10.10 -24.24
N ILE A 200 -3.27 -8.78 -24.10
CA ILE A 200 -2.37 -7.96 -24.92
C ILE A 200 -0.98 -8.28 -24.37
N GLY A 201 -0.20 -9.01 -25.15
CA GLY A 201 1.21 -9.17 -24.85
C GLY A 201 1.83 -7.78 -24.76
N VAL A 202 2.64 -7.54 -23.73
CA VAL A 202 3.30 -6.24 -23.52
C VAL A 202 4.09 -5.80 -24.76
N ASP A 203 4.51 -6.76 -25.58
CA ASP A 203 5.16 -6.52 -26.87
C ASP A 203 4.33 -5.68 -27.85
N LYS A 204 2.99 -5.76 -27.80
CA LYS A 204 2.10 -4.97 -28.68
C LYS A 204 1.89 -3.53 -28.23
N LEU A 205 2.32 -3.16 -27.01
CA LEU A 205 2.22 -1.78 -26.54
C LEU A 205 3.30 -0.92 -27.20
N PRO A 206 2.99 0.31 -27.67
CA PRO A 206 4.00 1.23 -28.17
C PRO A 206 4.92 1.70 -27.04
N ASP A 207 6.13 2.18 -27.36
CA ASP A 207 7.07 2.71 -26.36
C ASP A 207 6.52 3.96 -25.64
N SER A 208 5.62 4.70 -26.28
CA SER A 208 4.89 5.83 -25.69
C SER A 208 3.79 5.41 -24.71
N ALA A 209 3.43 4.11 -24.63
CA ALA A 209 2.35 3.65 -23.77
C ALA A 209 2.63 3.98 -22.30
N GLN A 210 1.69 4.70 -21.67
CA GLN A 210 1.81 5.09 -20.28
C GLN A 210 1.58 3.88 -19.36
N ILE A 211 2.62 3.45 -18.64
CA ILE A 211 2.58 2.30 -17.72
C ILE A 211 2.28 2.76 -16.29
N CYS A 212 2.88 3.88 -15.85
CA CYS A 212 2.63 4.45 -14.53
C CYS A 212 2.10 5.88 -14.63
N SER A 213 0.79 6.06 -14.47
CA SER A 213 0.17 7.39 -14.47
C SER A 213 0.65 8.30 -13.33
N CYS A 214 0.95 7.75 -12.15
CA CYS A 214 1.37 8.57 -11.00
C CYS A 214 2.73 9.28 -11.19
N PHE A 215 3.61 8.76 -12.03
CA PHE A 215 4.94 9.34 -12.26
C PHE A 215 5.24 9.50 -13.75
N ASP A 216 4.19 9.48 -14.57
CA ASP A 216 4.25 9.64 -16.03
C ASP A 216 5.30 8.73 -16.71
N VAL A 217 5.41 7.48 -16.25
CA VAL A 217 6.42 6.52 -16.76
C VAL A 217 5.84 5.73 -17.92
N THR A 218 6.49 5.84 -19.09
CA THR A 218 6.15 5.09 -20.31
C THR A 218 6.87 3.75 -20.41
N LYS A 219 6.42 2.88 -21.33
CA LYS A 219 7.08 1.61 -21.65
C LYS A 219 8.53 1.85 -22.11
N GLY A 220 8.78 2.85 -22.96
CA GLY A 220 10.12 3.19 -23.45
C GLY A 220 11.07 3.62 -22.34
N MET A 221 10.58 4.35 -21.33
CA MET A 221 11.38 4.71 -20.15
C MET A 221 11.78 3.47 -19.34
N LEU A 222 10.88 2.50 -19.20
CA LEU A 222 11.20 1.22 -18.53
C LEU A 222 12.22 0.42 -19.33
N ILE A 223 12.05 0.29 -20.64
CA ILE A 223 13.02 -0.41 -21.52
C ILE A 223 14.39 0.26 -21.45
N SER A 224 14.45 1.60 -21.50
CA SER A 224 15.70 2.35 -21.33
C SER A 224 16.37 2.06 -19.99
N ALA A 225 15.61 2.02 -18.90
CA ALA A 225 16.15 1.66 -17.57
C ALA A 225 16.64 0.21 -17.50
N ILE A 226 15.92 -0.73 -18.11
CA ILE A 226 16.31 -2.14 -18.20
C ILE A 226 17.63 -2.28 -18.97
N ASN A 227 17.75 -1.60 -20.13
CA ASN A 227 18.98 -1.58 -20.92
C ASN A 227 20.18 -0.94 -20.19
N LYS A 228 19.93 -0.10 -19.19
CA LYS A 228 20.97 0.45 -18.29
C LYS A 228 21.33 -0.50 -17.14
N GLY A 229 20.74 -1.69 -17.05
CA GLY A 229 21.03 -2.70 -16.03
C GLY A 229 19.98 -2.83 -14.92
N CYS A 230 18.81 -2.18 -15.03
CA CYS A 230 17.74 -2.32 -14.04
C CYS A 230 16.95 -3.64 -14.21
N HIS A 231 17.55 -4.77 -13.86
CA HIS A 231 16.97 -6.11 -14.08
C HIS A 231 16.01 -6.58 -12.97
N THR A 232 15.63 -5.71 -12.04
CA THR A 232 14.68 -6.06 -10.97
C THR A 232 13.61 -4.98 -10.85
N VAL A 233 12.41 -5.36 -10.38
CA VAL A 233 11.34 -4.41 -10.09
C VAL A 233 11.79 -3.37 -9.06
N ALA A 234 12.64 -3.74 -8.10
CA ALA A 234 13.20 -2.82 -7.12
C ALA A 234 14.14 -1.78 -7.77
N ALA A 235 14.99 -2.20 -8.70
CA ALA A 235 15.85 -1.29 -9.47
C ALA A 235 15.01 -0.34 -10.34
N LEU A 236 14.00 -0.87 -11.05
CA LEU A 236 13.07 -0.05 -11.83
C LEU A 236 12.33 0.97 -10.97
N LYS A 237 11.86 0.60 -9.77
CA LYS A 237 11.26 1.52 -8.80
C LYS A 237 12.23 2.63 -8.39
N ALA A 238 13.48 2.29 -8.14
CA ALA A 238 14.49 3.25 -7.71
C ALA A 238 14.78 4.29 -8.80
N GLU A 239 14.95 3.83 -10.03
CA GLU A 239 15.28 4.63 -11.20
C GLU A 239 14.09 5.45 -11.71
N THR A 240 12.97 4.79 -12.00
CA THR A 240 11.83 5.42 -12.70
C THR A 240 10.72 5.92 -11.76
N LYS A 241 10.77 5.56 -10.47
CA LYS A 241 9.68 5.76 -9.50
C LYS A 241 8.38 5.01 -9.80
N ALA A 242 8.29 4.27 -10.91
CA ALA A 242 7.11 3.49 -11.26
C ALA A 242 6.69 2.56 -10.12
N GLY A 243 5.43 2.62 -9.72
CA GLY A 243 4.88 1.76 -8.68
C GLY A 243 5.07 2.24 -7.23
N THR A 244 5.87 3.29 -7.00
CA THR A 244 6.06 3.86 -5.64
C THR A 244 4.89 4.74 -5.16
N GLY A 245 3.89 4.99 -6.03
CA GLY A 245 2.81 5.97 -5.86
C GLY A 245 1.48 5.32 -5.43
N CYS A 246 0.71 4.76 -6.37
CA CYS A 246 -0.48 3.97 -6.04
C CYS A 246 -0.20 2.44 -6.02
N GLY A 247 0.88 2.00 -6.66
CA GLY A 247 1.26 0.59 -6.83
C GLY A 247 0.42 -0.19 -7.84
N GLY A 248 -0.54 0.45 -8.52
CA GLY A 248 -1.43 -0.23 -9.46
C GLY A 248 -0.74 -0.76 -10.72
N CYS A 249 0.37 -0.13 -11.14
CA CYS A 249 1.12 -0.51 -12.33
C CYS A 249 2.11 -1.66 -12.11
N ILE A 250 2.33 -2.13 -10.87
CA ILE A 250 3.35 -3.15 -10.56
C ILE A 250 3.22 -4.42 -11.42
N PRO A 251 2.03 -5.01 -11.60
CA PRO A 251 1.90 -6.20 -12.44
C PRO A 251 2.36 -5.96 -13.88
N LEU A 252 1.98 -4.81 -14.46
CA LEU A 252 2.35 -4.46 -15.83
C LEU A 252 3.85 -4.14 -15.95
N VAL A 253 4.43 -3.45 -14.96
CA VAL A 253 5.89 -3.22 -14.88
C VAL A 253 6.66 -4.54 -14.85
N THR A 254 6.20 -5.51 -14.04
CA THR A 254 6.80 -6.85 -13.99
C THR A 254 6.70 -7.57 -15.33
N GLN A 255 5.56 -7.46 -16.04
CA GLN A 255 5.41 -8.05 -17.36
C GLN A 255 6.36 -7.40 -18.39
N VAL A 256 6.51 -6.07 -18.40
CA VAL A 256 7.48 -5.36 -19.25
C VAL A 256 8.91 -5.82 -18.94
N LEU A 257 9.26 -5.89 -17.66
CA LEU A 257 10.59 -6.35 -17.22
C LEU A 257 10.87 -7.77 -17.72
N ASN A 258 9.96 -8.71 -17.48
CA ASN A 258 10.17 -10.10 -17.86
C ASN A 258 10.24 -10.29 -19.38
N ALA A 259 9.40 -9.57 -20.14
CA ALA A 259 9.44 -9.63 -21.60
C ALA A 259 10.76 -9.09 -22.17
N GLU A 260 11.29 -8.00 -21.60
CA GLU A 260 12.55 -7.41 -22.04
C GLU A 260 13.77 -8.25 -21.62
N LEU A 261 13.77 -8.79 -20.39
CA LEU A 261 14.81 -9.71 -19.94
C LEU A 261 14.85 -10.98 -20.80
N ALA A 262 13.69 -11.53 -21.16
CA ALA A 262 13.62 -12.67 -22.08
C ALA A 262 14.22 -12.36 -23.46
N LYS A 263 14.00 -11.15 -24.01
CA LYS A 263 14.63 -10.71 -25.26
C LYS A 263 16.15 -10.57 -25.15
N GLN A 264 16.65 -10.20 -23.98
CA GLN A 264 18.08 -10.14 -23.69
C GLN A 264 18.69 -11.52 -23.38
N GLY A 265 17.89 -12.60 -23.44
CA GLY A 265 18.33 -13.96 -23.11
C GLY A 265 18.57 -14.21 -21.62
N ILE A 266 18.09 -13.32 -20.75
CA ILE A 266 18.18 -13.45 -19.31
C ILE A 266 16.99 -14.26 -18.82
N GLU A 267 17.24 -15.50 -18.41
CA GLU A 267 16.21 -16.37 -17.85
C GLU A 267 15.74 -15.82 -16.50
N VAL A 268 14.46 -15.42 -16.42
CA VAL A 268 13.87 -14.91 -15.18
C VAL A 268 13.57 -16.08 -14.27
N ASN A 269 14.51 -16.40 -13.38
CA ASN A 269 14.34 -17.44 -12.40
C ASN A 269 13.62 -16.90 -11.15
N ASN A 270 12.48 -17.49 -10.79
CA ASN A 270 11.70 -17.13 -9.60
C ASN A 270 12.16 -17.83 -8.31
N ASN A 271 13.25 -18.59 -8.39
CA ASN A 271 13.86 -19.27 -7.26
C ASN A 271 14.29 -18.28 -6.18
N LEU A 272 14.07 -18.63 -4.92
CA LEU A 272 14.52 -17.81 -3.79
C LEU A 272 16.06 -17.68 -3.77
N CYS A 273 16.76 -18.79 -4.02
CA CYS A 273 18.21 -18.87 -4.17
C CYS A 273 18.60 -20.26 -4.69
N GLU A 274 19.90 -20.55 -4.83
CA GLU A 274 20.42 -21.87 -5.22
C GLU A 274 19.96 -23.04 -4.33
N HIS A 275 19.61 -22.76 -3.06
CA HIS A 275 19.16 -23.78 -2.10
C HIS A 275 17.69 -24.15 -2.27
N PHE A 276 16.86 -23.26 -2.83
CA PHE A 276 15.42 -23.45 -2.94
C PHE A 276 14.92 -22.98 -4.30
N ALA A 277 14.52 -23.93 -5.13
CA ALA A 277 13.97 -23.68 -6.46
C ALA A 277 12.48 -23.24 -6.44
N TYR A 278 12.13 -22.42 -5.47
CA TYR A 278 10.77 -21.98 -5.18
C TYR A 278 10.75 -20.50 -4.83
N SER A 279 9.68 -19.82 -5.21
CA SER A 279 9.39 -18.46 -4.76
C SER A 279 9.01 -18.45 -3.28
N ARG A 280 9.06 -17.28 -2.65
CA ARG A 280 8.62 -17.08 -1.26
C ARG A 280 7.17 -17.53 -1.03
N GLN A 281 6.28 -17.33 -2.01
CA GLN A 281 4.88 -17.69 -1.89
C GLN A 281 4.68 -19.21 -1.96
N GLU A 282 5.39 -19.89 -2.86
CA GLU A 282 5.37 -21.36 -2.93
C GLU A 282 5.92 -21.98 -1.65
N LEU A 283 7.04 -21.49 -1.13
CA LEU A 283 7.59 -21.95 0.16
C LEU A 283 6.59 -21.75 1.31
N TYR A 284 5.86 -20.63 1.35
CA TYR A 284 4.81 -20.41 2.34
C TYR A 284 3.70 -21.48 2.24
N HIS A 285 3.26 -21.80 1.01
CA HIS A 285 2.26 -22.82 0.78
C HIS A 285 2.76 -24.22 1.18
N LEU A 286 3.98 -24.59 0.79
CA LEU A 286 4.61 -25.86 1.16
C LEU A 286 4.68 -26.02 2.68
N ILE A 287 5.16 -24.99 3.39
CA ILE A 287 5.21 -24.98 4.86
C ILE A 287 3.83 -25.21 5.46
N ARG A 288 2.79 -24.53 4.96
CA ARG A 288 1.43 -24.63 5.51
C ARG A 288 0.75 -25.96 5.22
N VAL A 289 0.91 -26.49 4.01
CA VAL A 289 0.24 -27.72 3.56
C VAL A 289 0.88 -28.94 4.23
N GLU A 290 2.21 -28.98 4.29
CA GLU A 290 2.94 -30.13 4.83
C GLU A 290 3.19 -30.04 6.34
N GLY A 291 2.82 -28.93 6.98
CA GLY A 291 2.97 -28.76 8.41
C GLY A 291 4.44 -28.59 8.87
N ILE A 292 5.33 -28.14 7.99
CA ILE A 292 6.78 -28.08 8.23
C ILE A 292 7.11 -27.05 9.31
N LYS A 293 7.86 -27.44 10.35
CA LYS A 293 8.12 -26.56 11.50
C LYS A 293 9.55 -26.07 11.64
N SER A 294 10.52 -26.70 10.98
CA SER A 294 11.94 -26.31 11.08
C SER A 294 12.55 -26.02 9.72
N PHE A 295 13.67 -25.30 9.72
CA PHE A 295 14.44 -25.06 8.50
C PHE A 295 15.04 -26.36 7.95
N ASP A 296 15.56 -27.22 8.82
CA ASP A 296 16.17 -28.49 8.41
C ASP A 296 15.15 -29.42 7.75
N GLU A 297 13.92 -29.45 8.26
CA GLU A 297 12.83 -30.21 7.63
C GLU A 297 12.46 -29.63 6.25
N LEU A 298 12.38 -28.30 6.12
CA LEU A 298 12.10 -27.66 4.84
C LEU A 298 13.23 -27.90 3.83
N LEU A 299 14.48 -27.81 4.27
CA LEU A 299 15.66 -28.01 3.45
C LEU A 299 15.78 -29.46 3.00
N ALA A 300 15.51 -30.42 3.88
CA ALA A 300 15.56 -31.85 3.55
C ALA A 300 14.48 -32.26 2.53
N LYS A 301 13.30 -31.64 2.57
CA LYS A 301 12.19 -31.97 1.67
C LYS A 301 12.21 -31.20 0.35
N HIS A 302 12.52 -29.91 0.39
CA HIS A 302 12.28 -28.97 -0.71
C HIS A 302 13.50 -28.13 -1.08
N GLY A 303 14.68 -28.45 -0.54
CA GLY A 303 15.90 -27.72 -0.82
C GLY A 303 17.14 -28.60 -0.89
N GLN A 304 18.29 -27.94 -0.94
CA GLN A 304 19.59 -28.56 -1.03
C GLN A 304 20.65 -27.69 -0.36
N GLY A 305 21.78 -28.28 0.07
CA GLY A 305 22.89 -27.57 0.71
C GLY A 305 22.66 -27.28 2.19
N TYR A 306 23.18 -26.14 2.69
CA TYR A 306 23.14 -25.75 4.12
C TYR A 306 22.37 -24.45 4.39
N GLY A 307 21.88 -23.81 3.33
CA GLY A 307 21.24 -22.49 3.36
C GLY A 307 22.21 -21.31 3.44
N CYS A 308 21.79 -20.17 2.91
CA CYS A 308 22.54 -18.90 2.86
C CYS A 308 21.86 -17.78 3.65
N GLU A 309 22.49 -16.60 3.63
CA GLU A 309 21.99 -15.34 4.18
C GLU A 309 20.66 -14.85 3.59
N VAL A 310 20.22 -15.40 2.45
CA VAL A 310 18.92 -15.07 1.84
C VAL A 310 17.82 -16.01 2.34
N CYS A 311 18.04 -17.33 2.28
CA CYS A 311 16.97 -18.29 2.56
C CYS A 311 16.73 -18.49 4.06
N LYS A 312 17.76 -18.48 4.92
CA LYS A 312 17.59 -18.64 6.37
C LYS A 312 16.66 -17.60 7.01
N PRO A 313 16.88 -16.28 6.83
CA PRO A 313 15.97 -15.28 7.39
C PRO A 313 14.59 -15.30 6.71
N THR A 314 14.53 -15.65 5.41
CA THR A 314 13.25 -15.78 4.70
C THR A 314 12.41 -16.91 5.30
N VAL A 315 12.97 -18.11 5.46
CA VAL A 315 12.28 -19.26 6.03
C VAL A 315 11.95 -19.02 7.51
N GLY A 316 12.86 -18.42 8.29
CA GLY A 316 12.58 -18.00 9.66
C GLY A 316 11.34 -17.08 9.73
N SER A 317 11.24 -16.10 8.82
CA SER A 317 10.06 -15.24 8.70
C SER A 317 8.79 -16.00 8.29
N LEU A 318 8.89 -17.01 7.41
CA LEU A 318 7.75 -17.82 6.98
C LEU A 318 7.25 -18.73 8.11
N LEU A 319 8.14 -19.43 8.82
CA LEU A 319 7.82 -20.28 9.97
C LEU A 319 7.19 -19.46 11.11
N ALA A 320 7.74 -18.27 11.39
CA ALA A 320 7.14 -17.33 12.33
C ALA A 320 5.77 -16.81 11.87
N SER A 321 5.51 -16.76 10.55
CA SER A 321 4.19 -16.38 10.02
C SER A 321 3.18 -17.53 10.11
N CYS A 322 3.64 -18.76 9.91
CA CYS A 322 2.78 -19.94 9.87
C CYS A 322 2.38 -20.45 11.27
N TRP A 323 3.35 -20.55 12.19
CA TRP A 323 3.21 -21.43 13.37
C TRP A 323 3.19 -20.74 14.68
N ASN A 324 3.94 -19.66 14.80
CA ASN A 324 3.74 -18.81 15.92
C ASN A 324 4.87 -18.81 16.96
N GLU A 325 5.87 -19.67 16.78
CA GLU A 325 6.55 -20.27 17.91
C GLU A 325 7.57 -19.35 18.59
N TYR A 326 8.03 -19.77 19.78
CA TYR A 326 9.03 -19.05 20.55
C TYR A 326 10.37 -19.03 19.81
N ILE A 327 10.92 -17.82 19.64
CA ILE A 327 11.99 -17.55 18.68
C ILE A 327 13.36 -18.10 19.12
N LEU A 328 13.55 -18.31 20.43
CA LEU A 328 14.76 -18.91 21.01
C LEU A 328 14.63 -20.41 21.27
N LYS A 329 13.66 -21.11 20.65
CA LYS A 329 13.74 -22.58 20.62
C LYS A 329 15.00 -23.00 19.85
N PRO A 330 15.63 -24.14 20.22
CA PRO A 330 16.84 -24.62 19.53
C PRO A 330 16.69 -24.73 18.01
N GLU A 331 15.50 -25.07 17.53
CA GLU A 331 15.16 -25.22 16.11
C GLU A 331 15.09 -23.87 15.35
N HIS A 332 14.75 -22.77 16.04
CA HIS A 332 14.51 -21.45 15.44
C HIS A 332 15.69 -20.50 15.60
N THR A 333 16.47 -20.67 16.67
CA THR A 333 17.63 -19.82 17.05
C THR A 333 18.65 -19.66 15.92
N PRO A 334 19.04 -20.72 15.16
CA PRO A 334 20.00 -20.60 14.06
C PRO A 334 19.50 -19.75 12.88
N LEU A 335 18.19 -19.47 12.82
CA LEU A 335 17.56 -18.66 11.76
C LEU A 335 17.43 -17.18 12.14
N GLN A 336 17.79 -16.83 13.38
CA GLN A 336 17.66 -15.48 13.89
C GLN A 336 18.96 -14.71 13.77
N ASP A 337 18.84 -13.44 13.43
CA ASP A 337 19.96 -12.51 13.47
C ASP A 337 20.28 -12.07 14.91
N THR A 338 21.41 -11.38 15.09
CA THR A 338 21.93 -10.93 16.39
C THR A 338 20.86 -10.28 17.28
N ASN A 339 19.97 -9.45 16.72
CA ASN A 339 18.96 -8.76 17.51
C ASN A 339 17.88 -9.69 18.07
N ASP A 340 17.41 -10.64 17.26
CA ASP A 340 16.31 -11.54 17.65
C ASP A 340 16.84 -12.65 18.58
N ASN A 341 18.11 -13.04 18.45
CA ASN A 341 18.79 -13.96 19.37
C ASN A 341 18.94 -13.41 20.80
N PHE A 342 19.20 -12.10 20.93
CA PHE A 342 19.36 -11.46 22.24
C PHE A 342 18.09 -10.73 22.72
N LEU A 343 17.02 -10.80 21.92
CA LEU A 343 15.75 -10.08 22.13
C LEU A 343 15.93 -8.55 22.31
N ALA A 344 17.10 -8.00 21.93
CA ALA A 344 17.54 -6.64 22.17
C ALA A 344 18.24 -6.08 20.91
N ASN A 345 18.28 -4.75 20.75
CA ASN A 345 18.87 -4.16 19.54
C ASN A 345 20.33 -3.79 19.74
N ILE A 346 21.22 -4.33 18.93
CA ILE A 346 22.61 -3.89 18.88
C ILE A 346 22.71 -2.43 18.40
N GLN A 347 23.55 -1.65 19.07
CA GLN A 347 23.86 -0.26 18.76
C GLN A 347 25.20 -0.17 18.03
N LYS A 348 25.52 1.01 17.48
CA LYS A 348 26.77 1.23 16.74
C LYS A 348 28.03 1.02 17.58
N ASP A 349 27.93 1.23 18.88
CA ASP A 349 29.02 1.05 19.84
C ASP A 349 29.12 -0.40 20.37
N GLY A 350 28.31 -1.33 19.83
CA GLY A 350 28.29 -2.73 20.24
C GLY A 350 27.44 -3.02 21.49
N THR A 351 26.90 -1.98 22.15
CA THR A 351 25.96 -2.15 23.26
C THR A 351 24.57 -2.53 22.77
N TYR A 352 23.68 -2.95 23.67
CA TYR A 352 22.32 -3.34 23.36
C TYR A 352 21.31 -2.34 23.91
N SER A 353 20.19 -2.19 23.20
CA SER A 353 19.00 -1.51 23.70
C SER A 353 17.88 -2.51 23.99
N VAL A 354 17.32 -2.40 25.19
CA VAL A 354 16.21 -3.21 25.68
C VAL A 354 14.94 -2.36 25.66
N ILE A 355 13.89 -2.87 25.01
CA ILE A 355 12.60 -2.18 24.91
C ILE A 355 11.52 -3.14 25.41
N PRO A 356 11.16 -3.09 26.71
CA PRO A 356 10.11 -3.95 27.25
C PRO A 356 8.76 -3.64 26.59
N ARG A 357 7.94 -4.68 26.40
CA ARG A 357 6.60 -4.51 25.81
C ARG A 357 5.59 -4.08 26.88
N SER A 358 4.89 -2.99 26.61
CA SER A 358 3.72 -2.51 27.37
C SER A 358 2.47 -2.57 26.48
N ALA A 359 1.62 -3.58 26.66
CA ALA A 359 0.42 -3.76 25.83
C ALA A 359 -0.50 -2.54 25.97
N GLY A 360 -0.84 -1.91 24.84
CA GLY A 360 -1.68 -0.70 24.83
C GLY A 360 -1.11 0.51 25.59
N GLY A 361 0.18 0.49 25.93
CA GLY A 361 0.81 1.52 26.75
C GLY A 361 0.49 1.41 28.25
N GLU A 362 -0.14 0.32 28.69
CA GLU A 362 -0.42 0.08 30.10
C GLU A 362 0.86 -0.34 30.82
N ILE A 363 1.17 0.36 31.90
CA ILE A 363 2.32 0.11 32.78
C ILE A 363 1.82 0.30 34.21
N THR A 364 2.06 -0.68 35.08
CA THR A 364 1.74 -0.57 36.51
C THR A 364 2.69 0.39 37.22
N PRO A 365 2.30 1.02 38.34
CA PRO A 365 3.22 1.83 39.15
C PRO A 365 4.50 1.07 39.51
N GLU A 366 4.37 -0.20 39.89
CA GLU A 366 5.47 -1.10 40.24
C GLU A 366 6.37 -1.39 39.04
N GLY A 367 5.77 -1.62 37.86
CA GLY A 367 6.50 -1.81 36.62
C GLY A 367 7.30 -0.56 36.22
N LEU A 368 6.73 0.64 36.40
CA LEU A 368 7.44 1.89 36.14
C LEU A 368 8.62 2.09 37.09
N VAL A 369 8.45 1.78 38.38
CA VAL A 369 9.53 1.80 39.37
C VAL A 369 10.61 0.78 39.02
N ALA A 370 10.22 -0.43 38.61
CA ALA A 370 11.16 -1.48 38.21
C ALA A 370 12.01 -1.04 37.00
N VAL A 371 11.40 -0.42 35.98
CA VAL A 371 12.13 0.12 34.82
C VAL A 371 13.16 1.17 35.25
N GLY A 372 12.78 2.11 36.15
CA GLY A 372 13.71 3.11 36.68
C GLY A 372 14.84 2.50 37.51
N ARG A 373 14.54 1.49 38.32
CA ARG A 373 15.54 0.76 39.12
C ARG A 373 16.54 0.05 38.23
N ILE A 374 16.07 -0.73 37.25
CA ILE A 374 16.90 -1.47 36.29
C ILE A 374 17.76 -0.49 35.48
N ALA A 375 17.18 0.61 35.00
CA ALA A 375 17.94 1.61 34.27
C ALA A 375 19.09 2.20 35.09
N ARG A 376 18.87 2.45 36.39
CA ARG A 376 19.91 2.95 37.29
C ARG A 376 20.96 1.88 37.61
N GLU A 377 20.52 0.65 37.87
CA GLU A 377 21.38 -0.50 38.22
C GLU A 377 22.40 -0.81 37.13
N PHE A 378 21.95 -0.82 35.87
CA PHE A 378 22.79 -1.12 34.70
C PHE A 378 23.31 0.14 33.98
N ASN A 379 23.16 1.32 34.59
CA ASN A 379 23.57 2.61 34.01
C ASN A 379 23.08 2.84 32.57
N LEU A 380 21.81 2.55 32.32
CA LEU A 380 21.17 2.61 31.00
C LEU A 380 20.58 3.99 30.74
N TYR A 381 20.89 4.57 29.58
CA TYR A 381 20.20 5.76 29.12
C TYR A 381 18.75 5.42 28.80
N THR A 382 17.79 6.23 29.29
CA THR A 382 16.36 5.98 29.11
C THR A 382 15.73 7.04 28.23
N LYS A 383 14.89 6.61 27.27
CA LYS A 383 14.18 7.53 26.38
C LYS A 383 12.85 6.95 25.94
N ILE A 384 11.82 7.82 25.84
CA ILE A 384 10.62 7.50 25.08
C ILE A 384 10.95 7.51 23.58
N THR A 385 10.90 6.34 22.96
CA THR A 385 11.17 6.16 21.53
C THR A 385 10.10 6.84 20.67
N GLY A 386 10.36 7.05 19.38
CA GLY A 386 9.35 7.58 18.44
C GLY A 386 8.07 6.72 18.33
N SER A 387 8.13 5.47 18.79
CA SER A 387 6.99 4.57 18.94
C SER A 387 6.27 4.67 20.30
N GLN A 388 6.55 5.70 21.11
CA GLN A 388 5.97 5.89 22.45
C GLN A 388 6.22 4.72 23.43
N ARG A 389 7.39 4.08 23.33
CA ARG A 389 7.83 2.99 24.23
C ARG A 389 9.05 3.42 25.03
N ILE A 390 9.20 2.91 26.25
CA ILE A 390 10.40 3.14 27.06
C ILE A 390 11.54 2.30 26.49
N GLY A 391 12.58 2.96 25.98
CA GLY A 391 13.82 2.32 25.56
C GLY A 391 14.91 2.52 26.59
N LEU A 392 15.60 1.44 26.91
CA LEU A 392 16.79 1.39 27.77
C LEU A 392 18.00 1.11 26.87
N PHE A 393 19.01 1.98 26.87
CA PHE A 393 20.15 1.93 25.95
C PHE A 393 21.47 1.80 26.72
N GLY A 394 22.42 1.04 26.16
CA GLY A 394 23.77 0.89 26.73
C GLY A 394 23.99 -0.41 27.50
N ALA A 395 23.10 -1.40 27.38
CA ALA A 395 23.24 -2.67 28.07
C ALA A 395 24.39 -3.51 27.48
N GLN A 396 25.20 -4.13 28.32
CA GLN A 396 26.19 -5.10 27.85
C GLN A 396 25.51 -6.44 27.54
N LYS A 397 26.13 -7.22 26.66
CA LYS A 397 25.59 -8.52 26.23
C LYS A 397 25.32 -9.46 27.41
N ASP A 398 26.25 -9.51 28.37
CA ASP A 398 26.19 -10.43 29.51
C ASP A 398 25.14 -9.99 30.56
N ASP A 399 24.74 -8.73 30.54
CA ASP A 399 23.71 -8.18 31.44
C ASP A 399 22.28 -8.47 30.94
N LEU A 400 22.11 -8.79 29.66
CA LEU A 400 20.80 -8.96 29.02
C LEU A 400 19.91 -10.02 29.70
N PRO A 401 20.41 -11.22 30.07
CA PRO A 401 19.59 -12.22 30.75
C PRO A 401 19.01 -11.70 32.08
N GLU A 402 19.83 -10.97 32.84
CA GLU A 402 19.43 -10.43 34.14
C GLU A 402 18.47 -9.25 33.99
N ILE A 403 18.74 -8.34 33.05
CA ILE A 403 17.81 -7.25 32.70
C ILE A 403 16.44 -7.81 32.29
N TRP A 404 16.41 -8.84 31.44
CA TRP A 404 15.16 -9.46 31.02
C TRP A 404 14.45 -10.18 32.17
N ARG A 405 15.17 -10.91 33.02
CA ARG A 405 14.61 -11.57 34.21
C ARG A 405 13.85 -10.57 35.08
N GLN A 406 14.51 -9.45 35.43
CA GLN A 406 13.91 -8.42 36.27
C GLN A 406 12.72 -7.70 35.61
N LEU A 407 12.77 -7.48 34.28
CA LEU A 407 11.65 -6.91 33.53
C LEU A 407 10.45 -7.86 33.48
N ILE A 408 10.68 -9.16 33.29
CA ILE A 408 9.61 -10.18 33.27
C ILE A 408 8.95 -10.31 34.65
N GLU A 409 9.75 -10.32 35.73
CA GLU A 409 9.24 -10.32 37.11
C GLU A 409 8.37 -9.08 37.41
N ALA A 410 8.70 -7.94 36.80
CA ALA A 410 7.91 -6.71 36.89
C ALA A 410 6.66 -6.70 35.98
N GLY A 411 6.36 -7.80 35.28
CA GLY A 411 5.17 -7.96 34.45
C GLY A 411 5.31 -7.50 33.00
N PHE A 412 6.52 -7.20 32.53
CA PHE A 412 6.76 -6.90 31.12
C PHE A 412 6.97 -8.17 30.29
N GLU A 413 6.65 -8.10 29.00
CA GLU A 413 6.95 -9.18 28.05
C GLU A 413 8.21 -8.87 27.24
N THR A 414 8.97 -9.91 26.92
CA THR A 414 10.12 -9.82 26.01
C THR A 414 9.69 -9.58 24.56
N GLY A 415 10.56 -8.92 23.79
CA GLY A 415 10.78 -9.35 22.42
C GLY A 415 10.02 -8.64 21.31
N HIS A 416 10.11 -7.30 21.19
CA HIS A 416 9.80 -6.60 19.93
C HIS A 416 10.69 -5.36 19.71
N ALA A 417 11.96 -5.46 20.11
CA ALA A 417 12.92 -4.36 19.95
C ALA A 417 13.23 -4.13 18.46
N TYR A 418 13.39 -5.21 17.69
CA TYR A 418 13.71 -5.18 16.26
C TYR A 418 12.60 -5.69 15.33
N ALA A 419 11.75 -6.61 15.80
CA ALA A 419 10.76 -7.31 14.97
C ALA A 419 10.06 -6.36 13.97
N LYS A 420 9.96 -6.79 12.70
CA LYS A 420 9.07 -6.19 11.68
C LYS A 420 7.60 -6.48 12.03
N ALA A 421 7.23 -6.12 13.25
CA ALA A 421 5.93 -6.30 13.84
C ALA A 421 5.31 -4.92 14.15
N LEU A 422 4.03 -4.91 14.48
CA LEU A 422 3.33 -3.69 14.90
C LEU A 422 3.99 -3.13 16.17
N ARG A 423 4.76 -2.03 16.03
CA ARG A 423 5.55 -1.44 17.13
C ARG A 423 4.72 -0.58 18.07
N MET A 424 3.69 0.07 17.53
CA MET A 424 2.76 0.91 18.28
C MET A 424 1.44 0.98 17.54
N ALA A 425 0.35 0.92 18.29
CA ALA A 425 -0.97 1.33 17.85
C ALA A 425 -1.47 2.37 18.85
N LYS A 426 -2.08 3.45 18.36
CA LYS A 426 -2.70 4.43 19.25
C LYS A 426 -3.86 3.76 19.98
N THR A 427 -3.74 3.67 21.30
CA THR A 427 -4.77 3.16 22.20
C THR A 427 -5.38 4.32 22.97
N CYS A 428 -6.66 4.18 23.32
CA CYS A 428 -7.36 5.10 24.21
C CYS A 428 -7.35 4.49 25.61
N VAL A 429 -7.28 5.31 26.66
CA VAL A 429 -7.37 4.91 28.08
C VAL A 429 -8.74 4.35 28.49
N GLY A 430 -9.58 3.99 27.51
CA GLY A 430 -10.89 3.40 27.70
C GLY A 430 -11.96 4.41 28.11
N SER A 431 -13.18 3.90 28.23
CA SER A 431 -14.36 4.66 28.66
C SER A 431 -14.34 5.03 30.16
N THR A 432 -13.42 4.46 30.92
CA THR A 432 -13.26 4.70 32.36
C THR A 432 -12.66 6.08 32.67
N TRP A 433 -11.75 6.57 31.81
CA TRP A 433 -10.96 7.77 32.08
C TRP A 433 -11.18 8.92 31.08
N VAL A 434 -11.81 8.68 29.94
CA VAL A 434 -12.17 9.75 28.99
C VAL A 434 -13.64 10.10 29.14
N PRO A 435 -13.98 11.33 29.60
CA PRO A 435 -15.31 11.90 29.41
C PRO A 435 -15.47 12.13 27.92
N LEU A 436 -16.10 11.14 27.28
CA LEU A 436 -16.55 11.06 25.89
C LEU A 436 -16.23 12.35 25.07
N ARG A 437 -15.06 12.43 24.42
CA ARG A 437 -14.77 13.45 23.39
C ARG A 437 -14.10 12.85 22.15
N ARG A 438 -14.86 12.91 21.04
CA ARG A 438 -14.49 12.90 19.61
C ARG A 438 -13.14 12.25 19.22
N GLY A 439 -13.19 11.04 18.67
CA GLY A 439 -12.07 10.47 17.88
C GLY A 439 -12.53 9.19 17.17
N ARG A 440 -12.92 9.22 15.90
CA ARG A 440 -12.04 8.85 14.77
C ARG A 440 -10.84 8.01 15.20
N GLN A 441 -11.05 6.71 15.42
CA GLN A 441 -10.07 5.65 15.15
C GLN A 441 -10.76 4.28 15.30
N ARG A 442 -11.22 3.72 14.18
CA ARG A 442 -11.48 2.26 14.10
C ARG A 442 -10.11 1.57 14.05
N GLY A 443 -9.57 1.24 15.21
CA GLY A 443 -8.51 0.23 15.37
C GLY A 443 -9.12 -1.02 15.98
N LEU A 444 -8.72 -2.20 15.49
CA LEU A 444 -9.22 -3.54 15.88
C LEU A 444 -9.65 -3.62 17.35
N ARG A 445 -10.96 -3.62 17.61
CA ARG A 445 -11.53 -4.03 18.90
C ARG A 445 -11.76 -5.55 18.84
N ARG A 446 -10.79 -6.35 19.26
CA ARG A 446 -11.05 -7.69 19.81
C ARG A 446 -10.95 -7.57 21.33
N ARG A 447 -11.95 -8.10 22.05
CA ARG A 447 -12.05 -8.11 23.51
C ARG A 447 -10.70 -8.52 24.13
N ALA A 448 -10.10 -7.60 24.89
CA ALA A 448 -9.00 -7.90 25.81
C ALA A 448 -9.52 -8.92 26.83
N GLY A 449 -8.93 -10.11 26.82
CA GLY A 449 -9.45 -11.29 27.50
C GLY A 449 -8.95 -12.61 26.89
N LYS A 450 -8.43 -12.54 25.66
CA LYS A 450 -7.47 -13.52 25.13
C LYS A 450 -6.20 -12.77 24.70
N PRO A 451 -4.99 -13.30 24.96
CA PRO A 451 -3.76 -12.69 24.47
C PRO A 451 -3.88 -12.53 22.95
N LEU A 452 -3.54 -11.35 22.43
CA LEU A 452 -3.37 -11.12 21.00
C LEU A 452 -2.26 -12.05 20.51
N GLN A 453 -2.64 -13.27 20.12
CA GLN A 453 -1.76 -14.17 19.38
C GLN A 453 -1.37 -13.46 18.08
N ARG A 454 -0.06 -13.44 17.81
CA ARG A 454 0.61 -12.82 16.67
C ARG A 454 -0.24 -13.07 15.41
N HIS A 455 -0.77 -12.00 14.82
CA HIS A 455 -1.29 -12.01 13.46
C HIS A 455 -0.17 -11.48 12.57
N PRO A 456 0.50 -12.34 11.78
CA PRO A 456 1.47 -11.90 10.80
C PRO A 456 0.70 -11.42 9.58
N TYR A 457 0.65 -10.12 9.37
CA TYR A 457 0.42 -9.61 8.02
C TYR A 457 1.68 -9.94 7.19
N PRO A 458 1.55 -10.49 5.98
CA PRO A 458 2.68 -10.59 5.07
C PRO A 458 3.14 -9.17 4.75
N ALA A 459 4.26 -8.75 5.33
CA ALA A 459 4.90 -7.49 5.00
C ALA A 459 5.45 -7.58 3.57
N GLN A 460 4.63 -7.20 2.59
CA GLN A 460 5.14 -6.64 1.34
C GLN A 460 5.82 -5.32 1.71
N ASN A 461 7.16 -5.32 1.70
CA ASN A 461 7.95 -4.13 1.97
C ASN A 461 7.74 -3.10 0.84
N GLU A 462 7.01 -2.03 1.13
CA GLU A 462 7.30 -0.70 0.60
C GLU A 462 7.53 0.24 1.78
N VAL A 463 8.81 0.46 2.11
CA VAL A 463 9.22 1.50 3.05
C VAL A 463 9.00 2.85 2.38
N ARG A 464 7.81 3.43 2.52
CA ARG A 464 7.61 4.85 2.21
C ARG A 464 8.17 5.70 3.35
N ARG A 465 9.37 6.26 3.13
CA ARG A 465 9.82 7.44 3.88
C ARG A 465 8.91 8.61 3.49
N LEU A 466 7.90 8.90 4.31
CA LEU A 466 7.28 10.21 4.33
C LEU A 466 8.31 11.19 4.89
N ARG A 467 9.10 11.82 4.01
CA ARG A 467 9.71 13.11 4.32
C ARG A 467 8.58 14.14 4.26
N LEU A 468 8.12 14.55 5.43
CA LEU A 468 7.38 15.80 5.57
C LEU A 468 8.41 16.91 5.30
N TYR A 469 8.38 17.50 4.11
CA TYR A 469 8.98 18.81 3.89
C TYR A 469 8.00 19.84 4.48
N ALA A 470 8.50 20.59 5.45
CA ALA A 470 7.99 21.90 5.81
C ALA A 470 8.79 22.94 5.03
#